data_AF-A0A601R2F9-F1
#
_entry.id   AF-A0A601R2F9-F1
#
_cell.length_a   1.000
_cell.length_b   1.000
_cell.length_c   1.000
_cell.angle_alpha   90.00
_cell.angle_beta   90.00
_cell.angle_gamma   90.00
#
_symmetry.space_group_name_H-M   'P 1'
#
loop_
_entity.id
_entity.type
_entity.pdbx_description
1 polymer ?
#
loop_
_entity_poly.entity_id
_entity_poly.type
_entity_poly.pdbx_seq_one_letter_code
_entity_poly.pdbx_strand_id
1 'polypeptide(L)'
;MTTPAPLTGLLPLNPEQLARLQAATTDLTPEQLAWVSGYFWGVLNPRSGAVAVTPVPERKMPRVTLISASQTGNARRVAEALRDDLLAANLNV
;
A
#
# COMPACT_ATOMS: atom_id res chain seq x y z
N MET A 1 4.01 -45.15 -24.76
CA MET A 1 4.49 -44.27 -23.68
C MET A 1 4.60 -42.88 -24.24
N THR A 2 3.69 -41.98 -23.86
CA THR A 2 3.70 -40.58 -24.32
C THR A 2 4.59 -39.78 -23.37
N THR A 3 5.80 -39.44 -23.83
CA THR A 3 6.69 -38.49 -23.15
C THR A 3 5.97 -37.13 -23.08
N PRO A 4 5.73 -36.56 -21.89
CA PRO A 4 5.19 -35.21 -21.80
C PRO A 4 6.24 -34.23 -22.36
N ALA A 5 5.82 -33.41 -23.33
CA ALA A 5 6.67 -32.35 -23.88
C ALA A 5 7.06 -31.39 -22.74
N PRO A 6 8.34 -30.99 -22.64
CA PRO A 6 8.76 -30.12 -21.57
C PRO A 6 8.09 -28.75 -21.75
N LEU A 7 7.44 -28.26 -20.69
CA LEU A 7 6.68 -26.99 -20.67
C LEU A 7 7.57 -25.74 -20.83
N THR A 8 8.84 -25.91 -21.20
CA THR A 8 9.87 -24.88 -21.36
C THR A 8 9.56 -23.89 -22.49
N GLY A 9 8.56 -24.14 -23.32
CA GLY A 9 8.12 -23.24 -24.39
C GLY A 9 7.10 -22.16 -23.99
N LEU A 10 6.63 -22.15 -22.75
CA LEU A 10 5.57 -21.23 -22.28
C LEU A 10 6.08 -20.07 -21.43
N LEU A 11 7.36 -20.05 -21.05
CA LEU A 11 7.96 -18.93 -20.32
C LEU A 11 8.67 -17.99 -21.31
N PRO A 12 8.51 -16.66 -21.18
CA PRO A 12 9.25 -15.69 -21.98
C PRO A 12 10.75 -15.62 -21.61
N LEU A 13 11.25 -16.54 -20.79
CA LEU A 13 12.63 -16.62 -20.30
C LEU A 13 13.23 -17.98 -20.65
N ASN A 14 14.48 -17.98 -21.10
CA ASN A 14 15.23 -19.23 -21.26
C ASN A 14 15.70 -19.79 -19.89
N PRO A 15 16.12 -21.06 -19.80
CA PRO A 15 16.51 -21.68 -18.54
C PRO A 15 17.61 -20.94 -17.79
N GLU A 16 18.60 -20.38 -18.49
CA GLU A 16 19.68 -19.61 -17.87
C GLU A 16 19.18 -18.29 -17.27
N GLN A 17 18.27 -17.59 -17.96
CA GLN A 17 17.63 -16.38 -17.45
C GLN A 17 16.76 -16.67 -16.22
N LEU A 18 16.04 -17.78 -16.23
CA LEU A 18 15.25 -18.22 -15.10
C LEU A 18 16.13 -18.57 -13.89
N ALA A 19 17.23 -19.29 -14.11
CA ALA A 19 18.16 -19.65 -13.05
C ALA A 19 18.80 -18.42 -12.39
N ARG A 20 19.18 -17.41 -13.19
CA ARG A 20 19.71 -16.13 -12.66
C ARG A 20 18.65 -15.37 -11.87
N LEU A 21 17.41 -15.33 -12.35
CA LEU A 21 16.31 -14.67 -11.64
C LEU A 21 16.05 -15.34 -10.29
N GLN A 22 15.97 -16.68 -10.26
CA GLN A 22 15.78 -17.45 -9.04
C GLN A 22 16.93 -17.27 -8.04
N ALA A 23 18.17 -17.24 -8.51
CA ALA A 23 19.33 -16.97 -7.66
C ALA A 23 19.29 -15.56 -7.07
N ALA A 24 18.82 -14.57 -7.82
CA ALA A 24 18.71 -13.19 -7.35
C ALA A 24 17.53 -12.95 -6.38
N THR A 25 16.51 -13.81 -6.40
CA THR A 25 15.29 -13.64 -5.58
C THR A 25 15.15 -14.63 -4.42
N THR A 26 15.95 -15.70 -4.37
CA THR A 26 15.84 -16.79 -3.39
C THR A 26 15.97 -16.32 -1.94
N ASP A 27 16.92 -15.43 -1.64
CA ASP A 27 17.21 -15.00 -0.28
C ASP A 27 16.48 -13.72 0.13
N LEU A 28 15.54 -13.24 -0.70
CA LEU A 28 14.82 -12.00 -0.44
C LEU A 28 13.59 -12.25 0.45
N THR A 29 13.37 -11.33 1.39
CA THR A 29 12.12 -11.32 2.17
C THR A 29 10.92 -10.93 1.30
N PRO A 30 9.67 -11.21 1.74
CA PRO A 30 8.48 -10.79 1.01
C PRO A 30 8.43 -9.28 0.71
N GLU A 31 8.89 -8.44 1.64
CA GLU A 31 8.95 -6.98 1.47
C GLU A 31 9.99 -6.57 0.42
N GLN A 32 11.15 -7.24 0.42
CA GLN A 32 12.20 -7.00 -0.57
C GLN A 32 11.76 -7.42 -1.97
N LEU A 33 11.06 -8.56 -2.10
CA LEU A 33 10.46 -8.98 -3.37
C LEU A 33 9.42 -7.98 -3.87
N ALA A 34 8.57 -7.47 -2.99
CA ALA A 34 7.61 -6.42 -3.33
C ALA A 34 8.31 -5.15 -3.86
N TRP A 35 9.41 -4.73 -3.22
CA TRP A 35 10.22 -3.60 -3.70
C TRP A 35 10.85 -3.87 -5.08
N VAL A 36 11.43 -5.05 -5.30
CA VAL A 36 12.02 -5.46 -6.59
C VAL A 36 10.97 -5.46 -7.71
N SER A 37 9.74 -5.88 -7.42
CA SER A 37 8.63 -5.82 -8.40
C SER A 37 8.34 -4.39 -8.87
N GLY A 38 8.40 -3.42 -7.94
CA GLY A 38 8.25 -2.00 -8.24
C GLY A 38 9.42 -1.44 -9.06
N TYR A 39 10.65 -1.88 -8.76
CA TYR A 39 11.84 -1.50 -9.54
C TYR A 39 11.72 -1.97 -11.01
N PHE A 40 11.35 -3.23 -11.25
CA PHE A 40 11.13 -3.73 -12.62
C PHE A 40 10.00 -2.99 -13.32
N TRP A 41 8.94 -2.63 -12.60
CA TRP A 41 7.87 -1.82 -13.18
C TRP A 41 8.36 -0.42 -13.61
N GLY A 42 9.27 0.18 -12.83
CA GLY A 42 9.94 1.43 -13.21
C GLY A 42 10.85 1.29 -14.43
N VAL A 43 11.61 0.20 -14.54
CA VAL A 43 12.46 -0.10 -15.71
C VAL A 43 11.62 -0.27 -16.99
N LEU A 44 10.45 -0.92 -16.88
CA LEU A 44 9.53 -1.11 -18.00
C LEU A 44 8.82 0.18 -18.43
N ASN A 45 8.69 1.16 -17.53
CA ASN A 45 8.05 2.45 -17.80
C ASN A 45 9.03 3.59 -17.53
N PRO A 46 10.06 3.77 -18.37
CA PRO A 46 10.96 4.90 -18.25
C PRO A 46 10.17 6.18 -18.53
N ARG A 47 9.58 6.76 -17.48
CA ARG A 47 9.07 8.12 -17.52
C ARG A 47 10.29 9.02 -17.54
N SER A 48 10.49 9.74 -18.65
CA SER A 48 11.40 10.89 -18.73
C SER A 48 10.85 12.00 -17.81
N GLY A 49 11.10 11.85 -16.52
CA GLY A 49 10.49 12.66 -15.48
C GLY A 49 10.49 11.82 -14.22
N ALA A 50 11.32 12.24 -13.26
CA ALA A 50 11.55 11.69 -11.94
C ALA A 50 10.51 10.66 -11.49
N VAL A 51 11.01 9.54 -10.95
CA VAL A 51 10.22 8.70 -10.04
C VAL A 51 9.67 9.64 -8.98
N ALA A 52 8.44 10.11 -9.20
CA ALA A 52 7.63 10.63 -8.13
C ALA A 52 7.46 9.40 -7.26
N VAL A 53 8.29 9.30 -6.21
CA VAL A 53 7.85 8.73 -4.96
C VAL A 53 6.56 9.48 -4.71
N THR A 54 5.43 8.91 -5.12
CA THR A 54 4.15 9.39 -4.63
C THR A 54 4.33 9.20 -3.14
N PRO A 55 4.45 10.28 -2.33
CA PRO A 55 4.38 10.09 -0.90
C PRO A 55 3.14 9.25 -0.70
N VAL A 56 3.22 8.18 0.10
CA VAL A 56 2.01 7.53 0.61
C VAL A 56 1.15 8.70 1.03
N PRO A 57 -0.01 8.96 0.37
CA PRO A 57 -0.78 10.15 0.67
C PRO A 57 -1.01 10.03 2.16
N GLU A 58 -0.46 11.01 2.89
CA GLU A 58 -0.58 11.06 4.34
C GLU A 58 -2.06 10.85 4.58
N ARG A 59 -2.41 9.69 5.14
CA ARG A 59 -3.79 9.21 5.14
C ARG A 59 -4.50 10.15 6.08
N LYS A 60 -5.01 11.26 5.53
CA LYS A 60 -5.50 12.40 6.29
C LYS A 60 -6.61 11.83 7.13
N MET A 61 -6.34 11.64 8.43
CA MET A 61 -7.30 10.97 9.30
C MET A 61 -8.61 11.74 9.17
N PRO A 62 -9.73 11.07 8.85
CA PRO A 62 -11.01 11.74 8.71
C PRO A 62 -11.25 12.60 9.93
N ARG A 63 -11.40 13.91 9.73
CA ARG A 63 -11.64 14.85 10.82
C ARG A 63 -13.14 14.95 11.08
N VAL A 64 -13.54 14.79 12.33
CA VAL A 64 -14.92 14.88 12.79
C VAL A 64 -15.20 16.31 13.28
N THR A 65 -16.02 17.06 12.55
CA THR A 65 -16.47 18.39 13.00
C THR A 65 -17.72 18.25 13.86
N LEU A 66 -17.62 18.58 15.16
CA LEU A 66 -18.78 18.65 16.06
C LEU A 66 -19.43 20.03 16.01
N ILE A 67 -20.72 20.08 15.67
CA ILE A 67 -21.53 21.31 15.71
C ILE A 67 -22.61 21.12 16.77
N SER A 68 -22.65 22.02 17.76
CA SER A 68 -23.69 22.06 18.79
C SER A 68 -24.45 23.38 18.74
N ALA A 69 -25.78 23.33 18.76
CA ALA A 69 -26.63 24.48 18.98
C ALA A 69 -27.43 24.27 20.27
N SER A 70 -27.36 25.21 21.21
CA SER A 70 -28.05 25.06 22.49
C SER A 70 -28.58 26.39 23.01
N GLN A 71 -29.82 26.37 23.50
CA GLN A 71 -30.44 27.51 24.17
C GLN A 71 -30.15 27.53 25.67
N THR A 72 -30.22 26.36 26.32
CA THR A 72 -30.05 26.18 27.77
C THR A 72 -28.79 25.40 28.16
N GLY A 73 -27.96 25.01 27.19
CA GLY A 73 -26.67 24.34 27.41
C GLY A 73 -26.69 22.81 27.37
N ASN A 74 -27.86 22.16 27.31
CA ASN A 74 -27.93 20.69 27.28
C ASN A 74 -27.18 20.10 26.07
N ALA A 75 -27.42 20.63 24.87
CA ALA A 75 -26.77 20.15 23.65
C ALA A 75 -25.26 20.45 23.63
N ARG A 76 -24.82 21.54 24.30
CA ARG A 76 -23.39 21.83 24.46
C ARG A 76 -22.69 20.78 25.32
N ARG A 77 -23.27 20.44 26.48
CA ARG A 77 -22.71 19.42 27.38
C ARG A 77 -22.65 18.03 26.72
N VAL A 78 -23.66 17.67 25.92
CA VAL A 78 -23.64 16.41 25.16
C VAL A 78 -22.53 16.42 24.10
N ALA A 79 -22.32 17.54 23.41
CA ALA A 79 -21.24 17.66 22.44
C ALA A 79 -19.84 17.61 23.10
N GLU A 80 -19.69 18.19 24.29
CA GLU A 80 -18.44 18.10 25.06
C GLU A 80 -18.14 16.65 25.48
N ALA A 81 -19.13 15.91 25.98
CA ALA A 81 -18.97 14.49 26.30
C ALA A 81 -18.61 13.65 25.06
N LEU A 82 -19.30 13.87 23.93
CA LEU A 82 -18.99 13.19 22.67
C LEU A 82 -17.57 13.51 22.16
N ARG A 83 -17.10 14.75 22.31
CA ARG A 83 -15.72 15.10 21.97
C ARG A 83 -14.73 14.26 22.78
N ASP A 84 -14.96 14.13 24.09
CA ASP A 84 -14.06 13.40 24.98
C ASP A 84 -14.04 11.89 24.63
N ASP A 85 -15.20 11.31 24.27
CA ASP A 85 -15.31 9.93 23.76
C ASP A 85 -14.54 9.73 22.45
N LEU A 86 -14.63 10.68 21.51
CA LEU A 86 -13.91 10.63 20.23
C LEU A 86 -12.39 10.73 20.43
N LEU A 87 -11.93 11.56 21.38
CA LEU A 87 -10.51 11.65 21.75
C LEU A 87 -10.02 10.34 22.38
N ALA A 88 -10.82 9.72 23.27
CA ALA A 88 -10.49 8.42 23.86
C ALA A 88 -10.39 7.31 22.81
N ALA A 89 -11.15 7.42 21.71
CA ALA A 89 -11.08 6.52 20.56
C ALA A 89 -9.93 6.82 19.57
N ASN A 90 -9.05 7.80 19.88
CA ASN A 90 -7.98 8.28 19.00
C ASN A 90 -8.49 8.79 17.63
N LEU A 91 -9.67 9.41 17.62
CA LEU A 91 -10.23 10.05 16.44
C LEU A 91 -9.87 11.54 16.40
N ASN A 92 -9.67 12.06 15.19
CA ASN A 92 -9.33 13.46 14.97
C ASN A 92 -10.62 14.30 14.98
N VAL A 93 -10.79 15.18 15.97
CA VAL A 93 -11.97 16.05 16.18
C VAL A 93 -11.56 17.52 16.22
#